data_AF-V5AMK3-F1
#
_entry.id   AF-V5AMK3-F1
#
_cell.length_a   1.000
_cell.length_b   1.000
_cell.length_c   1.000
_cell.angle_alpha   90.00
_cell.angle_beta   90.00
_cell.angle_gamma   90.00
#
_symmetry.space_group_name_H-M   'P 1'
#
loop_
_entity.id
_entity.type
_entity.pdbx_description
1 polymer ?
#
loop_
_entity_poly.entity_id
_entity_poly.type
_entity_poly.pdbx_seq_one_letter_code
_entity_poly.pdbx_strand_id
1 'polypeptide(L)'
;MRIAGSKSDMTLWETQVLRNADSCHASMGEERESGATQYTLLGVQFAHTHRAVSLGDGFVRSVCAMPSLNSLIVAEMEVVASRFLYLLVILGTRLCGHHFFIKAVRRRLSALNRGIVLETSPANLPSAAVGLGERLRHIIENNRRWIIKPTEKASAAIITYASLHGWGAVFISDSGDVKIAGGGWRRKPFFIMRAEARAVRLALSAFSAISPSTMDVWVDNTSLQGAANKGSSRSHAFTWELRRIYVFLILVGYRHPLLTCDLQKAPQTACHAVVFLHFSNCEGEWRGLVVGGPQSLPPSNK
;
A
#
# COMPACT_ATOMS: atom_id res chain seq x y z
N MET A 1 12.27 7.29 17.62
CA MET A 1 11.79 5.89 17.80
C MET A 1 10.65 5.91 18.81
N ARG A 2 9.59 5.12 18.61
CA ARG A 2 8.49 4.99 19.59
C ARG A 2 8.43 3.55 20.07
N ILE A 3 8.33 3.36 21.37
CA ILE A 3 8.15 2.06 22.00
C ILE A 3 6.97 2.21 22.96
N ALA A 4 5.94 1.40 22.76
CA ALA A 4 4.75 1.38 23.62
C ALA A 4 4.67 0.01 24.29
N GLY A 5 4.36 -0.03 25.58
CA GLY A 5 4.35 -1.28 26.34
C GLY A 5 4.16 -1.02 27.83
N SER A 6 4.36 -2.05 28.63
CA SER A 6 4.39 -1.89 30.08
C SER A 6 5.55 -0.99 30.51
N LYS A 7 5.45 -0.40 31.70
CA LYS A 7 6.50 0.50 32.22
C LYS A 7 7.85 -0.24 32.33
N SER A 8 7.84 -1.50 32.75
CA SER A 8 9.05 -2.34 32.83
C SER A 8 9.67 -2.59 31.45
N ASP A 9 8.86 -2.87 30.43
CA ASP A 9 9.35 -3.10 29.08
C ASP A 9 9.94 -1.82 28.48
N MET A 10 9.28 -0.67 28.69
CA MET A 10 9.81 0.62 28.24
C MET A 10 11.19 0.90 28.86
N THR A 11 11.36 0.70 30.17
CA THR A 11 12.66 0.93 30.84
C THR A 11 13.76 0.01 30.31
N LEU A 12 13.43 -1.26 30.04
CA LEU A 12 14.37 -2.21 29.43
C LEU A 12 14.80 -1.74 28.04
N TRP A 13 13.82 -1.41 27.19
CA TRP A 13 14.07 -0.94 25.83
C TRP A 13 14.85 0.37 25.80
N GLU A 14 14.51 1.31 26.67
CA GLU A 14 15.20 2.58 26.82
C GLU A 14 16.68 2.37 27.17
N THR A 15 16.96 1.46 28.12
CA THR A 15 18.34 1.06 28.46
C THR A 15 19.06 0.45 27.25
N GLN A 16 18.38 -0.39 26.47
CA GLN A 16 18.96 -1.01 25.28
C GLN A 16 19.27 0.01 24.17
N VAL A 17 18.35 0.96 23.92
CA VAL A 17 18.53 1.99 22.90
C VAL A 17 19.71 2.89 23.25
N LEU A 18 19.87 3.26 24.52
CA LEU A 18 21.04 4.03 24.97
C LEU A 18 22.34 3.29 24.73
N ARG A 19 22.43 2.01 25.13
CA ARG A 19 23.63 1.19 24.89
C ARG A 19 23.97 1.10 23.39
N ASN A 20 22.96 0.98 22.55
CA ASN A 20 23.14 0.94 21.09
C ASN A 20 23.56 2.30 20.52
N ALA A 21 23.07 3.41 21.09
CA ALA A 21 23.46 4.75 20.67
C ALA A 21 24.93 5.01 21.04
N ASP A 22 25.32 4.68 22.28
CA ASP A 22 26.69 4.80 22.77
C ASP A 22 27.67 3.96 21.94
N SER A 23 27.32 2.71 21.62
CA SER A 23 28.15 1.84 20.79
C SER A 23 28.29 2.31 19.35
N CYS A 24 27.30 3.06 18.84
CA CYS A 24 27.32 3.66 17.51
C CYS A 24 27.86 5.10 17.51
N HIS A 25 28.33 5.63 18.65
CA HIS A 25 28.71 7.03 18.81
C HIS A 25 27.61 8.02 18.38
N ALA A 26 26.35 7.67 18.58
CA ALA A 26 25.19 8.49 18.27
C ALA A 26 24.67 9.16 19.55
N SER A 27 24.37 10.46 19.49
CA SER A 27 23.69 11.17 20.58
C SER A 27 22.17 11.10 20.43
N MET A 28 21.47 10.92 21.55
CA MET A 28 20.01 11.04 21.61
C MET A 28 19.66 12.50 21.89
N GLY A 29 18.66 13.05 21.19
CA GLY A 29 18.24 14.45 21.36
C GLY A 29 17.74 14.79 22.77
N GLU A 30 17.69 16.08 23.10
CA GLU A 30 17.42 16.62 24.45
C GLU A 30 15.98 16.38 24.95
N GLU A 31 14.98 16.27 24.05
CA GLU A 31 13.60 15.95 24.41
C GLU A 31 13.41 14.44 24.61
N ARG A 32 13.70 14.00 25.83
CA ARG A 32 13.46 12.61 26.27
C ARG A 32 12.28 12.57 27.23
N GLU A 33 11.11 12.23 26.71
CA GLU A 33 9.92 11.98 27.52
C GLU A 33 9.70 10.47 27.71
N SER A 34 10.02 9.96 28.91
CA SER A 34 9.69 8.58 29.31
C SER A 34 8.36 8.57 30.08
N GLY A 35 7.46 7.63 29.76
CA GLY A 35 6.17 7.49 30.44
C GLY A 35 5.10 8.52 30.03
N ALA A 36 5.30 9.26 28.93
CA ALA A 36 4.31 10.19 28.41
C ALA A 36 3.01 9.46 28.01
N THR A 37 1.89 9.91 28.58
CA THR A 37 0.56 9.39 28.22
C THR A 37 -0.03 10.09 27.00
N GLN A 38 0.57 11.20 26.58
CA GLN A 38 0.28 11.89 25.34
C GLN A 38 1.58 12.35 24.70
N TYR A 39 1.72 12.19 23.39
CA TYR A 39 2.86 12.74 22.65
C TYR A 39 2.48 12.90 21.17
N THR A 40 3.24 13.72 20.45
CA THR A 40 3.10 13.87 19.00
C THR A 40 4.26 13.18 18.30
N LEU A 41 3.95 12.33 17.32
CA LEU A 41 4.95 11.65 16.50
C LEU A 41 4.53 11.74 15.03
N LEU A 42 5.46 12.19 14.17
CA LEU A 42 5.22 12.35 12.73
C LEU A 42 3.98 13.23 12.42
N GLY A 43 3.68 14.23 13.26
CA GLY A 43 2.52 15.09 13.08
C GLY A 43 1.19 14.46 13.51
N VAL A 44 1.23 13.32 14.22
CA VAL A 44 0.06 12.64 14.80
C VAL A 44 0.16 12.69 16.32
N GLN A 45 -0.89 13.17 16.97
CA GLN A 45 -1.01 13.20 18.42
C GLN A 45 -1.64 11.90 18.93
N PHE A 46 -0.93 11.19 19.78
CA PHE A 46 -1.40 9.97 20.44
C PHE A 46 -1.82 10.30 21.87
N ALA A 47 -3.02 9.91 22.27
CA ALA A 47 -3.53 10.06 23.62
C ALA A 47 -3.88 8.68 24.22
N HIS A 48 -2.96 8.14 25.00
CA HIS A 48 -3.06 6.79 25.56
C HIS A 48 -4.13 6.66 26.64
N THR A 49 -4.35 7.71 27.45
CA THR A 49 -5.43 7.74 28.45
C THR A 49 -6.81 7.53 27.83
N HIS A 50 -7.02 8.08 26.65
CA HIS A 50 -8.30 8.04 25.94
C HIS A 50 -8.32 7.02 24.80
N ARG A 51 -7.21 6.27 24.59
CA ARG A 51 -7.01 5.37 23.44
C ARG A 51 -7.37 6.03 22.11
N ALA A 52 -6.92 7.27 21.95
CA ALA A 52 -7.32 8.11 20.85
C ALA A 52 -6.12 8.67 20.08
N VAL A 53 -6.36 9.00 18.83
CA VAL A 53 -5.39 9.61 17.92
C VAL A 53 -6.03 10.84 17.29
N SER A 54 -5.28 11.92 17.16
CA SER A 54 -5.65 13.15 16.44
C SER A 54 -4.47 13.62 15.60
N LEU A 55 -4.69 14.57 14.69
CA LEU A 55 -3.57 15.24 14.01
C LEU A 55 -2.96 16.24 14.97
N GLY A 56 -1.63 16.35 14.95
CA GLY A 56 -0.92 17.38 15.69
C GLY A 56 -1.16 18.76 15.06
N ASP A 57 -1.16 19.80 15.88
CA ASP A 57 -1.47 21.17 15.45
C ASP A 57 -0.57 21.68 14.33
N GLY A 58 0.70 21.28 14.34
CA GLY A 58 1.64 21.64 13.27
C GLY A 58 1.25 21.03 11.93
N PHE A 59 0.75 19.79 11.93
CA PHE A 59 0.28 19.14 10.72
C PHE A 59 -1.03 19.77 10.21
N VAL A 60 -1.97 20.05 11.12
CA VAL A 60 -3.23 20.74 10.78
C VAL A 60 -2.93 22.10 10.15
N ARG A 61 -2.09 22.93 10.79
CA ARG A 61 -1.67 24.23 10.26
C ARG A 61 -1.02 24.09 8.88
N SER A 62 -0.18 23.09 8.69
CA SER A 62 0.47 22.81 7.41
C SER A 62 -0.53 22.53 6.28
N VAL A 63 -1.64 21.84 6.57
CA VAL A 63 -2.73 21.60 5.61
C VAL A 63 -3.60 22.85 5.42
N CYS A 64 -3.93 23.57 6.49
CA CYS A 64 -4.71 24.81 6.41
C CYS A 64 -3.99 25.92 5.63
N ALA A 65 -2.66 25.93 5.64
CA ALA A 65 -1.85 26.89 4.91
C ALA A 65 -1.75 26.61 3.40
N MET A 66 -2.26 25.47 2.91
CA MET A 66 -2.22 25.14 1.48
C MET A 66 -3.09 26.10 0.64
N PRO A 67 -2.72 26.35 -0.64
CA PRO A 67 -3.61 27.01 -1.59
C PRO A 67 -4.84 26.13 -1.90
N SER A 68 -5.87 26.73 -2.49
CA SER A 68 -7.01 25.96 -3.00
C SER A 68 -6.55 24.98 -4.09
N LEU A 69 -7.15 23.79 -4.11
CA LEU A 69 -6.79 22.74 -5.06
C LEU A 69 -7.04 23.13 -6.53
N ASN A 70 -7.93 24.09 -6.78
CA ASN A 70 -8.22 24.60 -8.12
C ASN A 70 -7.10 25.48 -8.69
N SER A 71 -6.22 26.02 -7.84
CA SER A 71 -5.18 26.98 -8.23
C SER A 71 -3.75 26.45 -8.02
N LEU A 72 -3.58 25.17 -7.68
CA LEU A 72 -2.27 24.60 -7.42
C LEU A 72 -1.39 24.60 -8.67
N ILE A 73 -0.10 24.83 -8.50
CA ILE A 73 0.92 24.41 -9.47
C ILE A 73 1.31 22.94 -9.25
N VAL A 74 2.04 22.34 -10.20
CA VAL A 74 2.42 20.92 -10.12
C VAL A 74 3.25 20.60 -8.87
N ALA A 75 4.19 21.47 -8.49
CA ALA A 75 4.99 21.29 -7.26
C ALA A 75 4.11 21.28 -6.00
N GLU A 76 3.18 22.23 -5.89
CA GLU A 76 2.27 22.30 -4.74
C GLU A 76 1.33 21.09 -4.71
N MET A 77 0.81 20.68 -5.87
CA MET A 77 -0.02 19.48 -6.01
C MET A 77 0.70 18.23 -5.49
N GLU A 78 2.00 18.07 -5.74
CA GLU A 78 2.78 16.96 -5.22
C GLU A 78 2.84 16.96 -3.67
N VAL A 79 3.08 18.14 -3.08
CA VAL A 79 3.10 18.32 -1.63
C VAL A 79 1.72 18.01 -1.03
N VAL A 80 0.64 18.57 -1.61
CA VAL A 80 -0.73 18.32 -1.16
C VAL A 80 -1.07 16.84 -1.24
N ALA A 81 -0.78 16.19 -2.37
CA ALA A 81 -1.05 14.78 -2.57
C ALA A 81 -0.30 13.88 -1.57
N SER A 82 0.95 14.20 -1.27
CA SER A 82 1.77 13.46 -0.29
C SER A 82 1.17 13.55 1.12
N ARG A 83 0.77 14.75 1.55
CA ARG A 83 0.14 14.94 2.87
C ARG A 83 -1.22 14.24 2.93
N PHE A 84 -2.00 14.30 1.85
CA PHE A 84 -3.29 13.60 1.77
C PHE A 84 -3.11 12.08 1.83
N LEU A 85 -2.13 11.50 1.13
CA LEU A 85 -1.86 10.07 1.22
C LEU A 85 -1.46 9.65 2.63
N TYR A 86 -0.57 10.41 3.28
CA TYR A 86 -0.19 10.18 4.68
C TYR A 86 -1.40 10.21 5.62
N LEU A 87 -2.28 11.19 5.43
CA LEU A 87 -3.51 11.34 6.20
C LEU A 87 -4.48 10.20 5.99
N LEU A 88 -4.67 9.78 4.75
CA LEU A 88 -5.62 8.72 4.46
C LEU A 88 -5.25 7.42 5.20
N VAL A 89 -3.95 7.17 5.39
CA VAL A 89 -3.43 6.07 6.22
C VAL A 89 -3.75 6.27 7.69
N ILE A 90 -3.49 7.46 8.26
CA ILE A 90 -3.79 7.75 9.68
C ILE A 90 -5.28 7.62 9.98
N LEU A 91 -6.11 8.14 9.09
CA LEU A 91 -7.56 8.15 9.25
C LEU A 91 -8.19 6.77 9.03
N GLY A 92 -7.43 5.77 8.57
CA GLY A 92 -7.97 4.49 8.11
C GLY A 92 -8.98 4.65 6.96
N THR A 93 -8.94 5.79 6.26
CA THR A 93 -9.85 6.09 5.15
C THR A 93 -9.37 5.38 3.89
N ARG A 94 -10.30 4.74 3.19
CA ARG A 94 -9.98 3.95 2.01
C ARG A 94 -9.52 4.84 0.86
N LEU A 95 -8.38 4.51 0.22
CA LEU A 95 -7.92 5.30 -0.92
C LEU A 95 -8.83 5.16 -2.14
N CYS A 96 -9.70 4.12 -2.26
CA CYS A 96 -10.68 4.08 -3.37
C CYS A 96 -11.54 5.32 -3.44
N GLY A 97 -11.97 5.84 -2.29
CA GLY A 97 -12.80 7.02 -2.22
C GLY A 97 -12.12 8.22 -2.87
N HIS A 98 -10.79 8.16 -3.00
CA HIS A 98 -9.92 9.18 -3.56
C HIS A 98 -9.22 8.70 -4.84
N HIS A 99 -9.66 7.59 -5.47
CA HIS A 99 -9.03 7.02 -6.66
C HIS A 99 -8.95 8.05 -7.79
N PHE A 100 -10.01 8.83 -8.01
CA PHE A 100 -10.03 9.87 -9.03
C PHE A 100 -9.00 10.97 -8.76
N PHE A 101 -8.85 11.41 -7.51
CA PHE A 101 -7.83 12.37 -7.09
C PHE A 101 -6.42 11.81 -7.33
N ILE A 102 -6.15 10.61 -6.80
CA ILE A 102 -4.87 9.91 -6.94
C ILE A 102 -4.50 9.71 -8.42
N LYS A 103 -5.47 9.29 -9.23
CA LYS A 103 -5.27 9.06 -10.67
C LYS A 103 -4.97 10.36 -11.41
N ALA A 104 -5.62 11.47 -11.04
CA ALA A 104 -5.36 12.78 -11.62
C ALA A 104 -3.95 13.28 -11.28
N VAL A 105 -3.56 13.21 -10.01
CA VAL A 105 -2.21 13.55 -9.55
C VAL A 105 -1.16 12.70 -10.29
N ARG A 106 -1.34 11.37 -10.32
CA ARG A 106 -0.41 10.46 -11.01
C ARG A 106 -0.22 10.82 -12.49
N ARG A 107 -1.31 11.16 -13.19
CA ARG A 107 -1.24 11.57 -14.61
C ARG A 107 -0.45 12.86 -14.79
N ARG A 108 -0.62 13.83 -13.88
CA ARG A 108 0.10 15.10 -13.94
C ARG A 108 1.58 14.94 -13.61
N LEU A 109 1.93 14.18 -12.57
CA LEU A 109 3.32 13.83 -12.27
C LEU A 109 3.99 13.03 -13.41
N SER A 110 3.25 12.14 -14.06
CA SER A 110 3.75 11.45 -15.25
C SER A 110 4.01 12.39 -16.43
N ALA A 111 3.26 13.48 -16.54
CA ALA A 111 3.51 14.50 -17.56
C ALA A 111 4.77 15.31 -17.22
N LEU A 112 4.99 15.62 -15.92
CA LEU A 112 6.20 16.27 -15.43
C LEU A 112 7.44 15.44 -15.75
N ASN A 113 7.42 14.15 -15.40
CA ASN A 113 8.54 13.22 -15.64
C ASN A 113 8.86 13.01 -17.13
N ARG A 114 7.93 13.34 -18.03
CA ARG A 114 8.13 13.29 -19.49
C ARG A 114 8.57 14.63 -20.07
N GLY A 115 8.76 15.66 -19.24
CA GLY A 115 9.07 17.02 -19.68
C GLY A 115 7.92 17.72 -20.39
N ILE A 116 6.68 17.22 -20.27
CA ILE A 116 5.50 17.82 -20.94
C ILE A 116 5.01 19.04 -20.15
N VAL A 117 5.19 19.04 -18.83
CA VAL A 117 4.80 20.13 -17.93
C VAL A 117 5.95 20.42 -16.97
N LEU A 118 6.00 21.64 -16.46
CA LEU A 118 6.99 22.08 -15.47
C LEU A 118 6.38 22.09 -14.07
N GLU A 119 7.24 22.14 -13.04
CA GLU A 119 6.82 22.28 -11.64
C GLU A 119 5.96 23.52 -11.38
N THR A 120 6.24 24.61 -12.10
CA THR A 120 5.51 25.88 -12.07
C THR A 120 4.25 25.89 -12.94
N SER A 121 4.01 24.84 -13.72
CA SER A 121 2.80 24.75 -14.53
C SER A 121 1.58 24.57 -13.63
N PRO A 122 0.39 25.09 -14.01
CA PRO A 122 -0.84 24.80 -13.29
C PRO A 122 -1.09 23.29 -13.17
N ALA A 123 -1.59 22.81 -12.05
CA ALA A 123 -1.89 21.39 -11.85
C ALA A 123 -3.04 20.93 -12.74
N ASN A 124 -4.01 21.81 -13.01
CA ASN A 124 -5.19 21.56 -13.84
C ASN A 124 -5.89 20.24 -13.50
N LEU A 125 -6.13 20.01 -12.22
CA LEU A 125 -6.85 18.83 -11.76
C LEU A 125 -8.32 18.91 -12.20
N PRO A 126 -8.94 17.78 -12.60
CA PRO A 126 -10.37 17.76 -12.90
C PRO A 126 -11.21 18.19 -11.69
N SER A 127 -12.31 18.90 -11.91
CA SER A 127 -13.20 19.39 -10.83
C SER A 127 -13.63 18.30 -9.84
N ALA A 128 -13.89 17.07 -10.33
CA ALA A 128 -14.21 15.93 -9.48
C ALA A 128 -13.06 15.53 -8.53
N ALA A 129 -11.80 15.65 -8.98
CA ALA A 129 -10.63 15.40 -8.13
C ALA A 129 -10.47 16.53 -7.10
N VAL A 130 -10.66 17.79 -7.51
CA VAL A 130 -10.61 18.94 -6.61
C VAL A 130 -11.66 18.82 -5.51
N GLY A 131 -12.91 18.51 -5.85
CA GLY A 131 -13.98 18.34 -4.86
C GLY A 131 -13.67 17.25 -3.81
N LEU A 132 -13.06 16.14 -4.23
CA LEU A 132 -12.62 15.09 -3.30
C LEU A 132 -11.49 15.56 -2.38
N GLY A 133 -10.53 16.31 -2.91
CA GLY A 133 -9.42 16.82 -2.12
C GLY A 133 -9.82 17.93 -1.15
N GLU A 134 -10.71 18.84 -1.55
CA GLU A 134 -11.26 19.87 -0.65
C GLU A 134 -12.12 19.26 0.46
N ARG A 135 -12.87 18.19 0.15
CA ARG A 135 -13.58 17.43 1.19
C ARG A 135 -12.62 16.82 2.20
N LEU A 136 -11.50 16.25 1.73
CA LEU A 136 -10.47 15.70 2.60
C LEU A 136 -9.81 16.80 3.45
N ARG A 137 -9.50 17.95 2.84
CA ARG A 137 -9.03 19.15 3.54
C ARG A 137 -9.95 19.54 4.70
N HIS A 138 -11.26 19.59 4.44
CA HIS A 138 -12.21 19.94 5.47
C HIS A 138 -12.28 18.92 6.62
N ILE A 139 -12.11 17.62 6.32
CA ILE A 139 -12.02 16.58 7.37
C ILE A 139 -10.81 16.83 8.29
N ILE A 140 -9.69 17.28 7.72
CA ILE A 140 -8.44 17.58 8.43
C ILE A 140 -8.59 18.82 9.30
N GLU A 141 -9.16 19.89 8.75
CA GLU A 141 -9.42 21.15 9.47
C GLU A 141 -10.28 20.93 10.72
N ASN A 142 -11.25 20.02 10.64
CA ASN A 142 -12.12 19.68 11.76
C ASN A 142 -11.41 18.85 12.86
N ASN A 143 -10.19 18.34 12.61
CA ASN A 143 -9.30 17.58 13.50
C ASN A 143 -9.99 16.77 14.62
N ARG A 144 -11.02 15.99 14.26
CA ARG A 144 -11.79 15.25 15.26
C ARG A 144 -10.94 14.11 15.82
N ARG A 145 -10.86 14.03 17.15
CA ARG A 145 -10.16 12.96 17.86
C ARG A 145 -10.79 11.60 17.48
N TRP A 146 -9.98 10.70 16.91
CA TRP A 146 -10.39 9.36 16.51
C TRP A 146 -10.13 8.37 17.64
N ILE A 147 -11.19 7.70 18.11
CA ILE A 147 -11.06 6.59 19.05
C ILE A 147 -10.69 5.35 18.24
N ILE A 148 -9.54 4.75 18.52
CA ILE A 148 -9.17 3.47 17.92
C ILE A 148 -10.04 2.41 18.59
N LYS A 149 -11.11 1.99 17.93
CA LYS A 149 -11.81 0.77 18.32
C LYS A 149 -10.94 -0.41 17.90
N PRO A 150 -10.63 -1.37 18.79
CA PRO A 150 -10.06 -2.63 18.38
C PRO A 150 -11.15 -3.41 17.64
N THR A 151 -11.31 -3.19 16.34
CA THR A 151 -12.35 -3.87 15.57
C THR A 151 -11.93 -4.00 14.11
N GLU A 152 -11.11 -5.01 13.85
CA GLU A 152 -11.26 -6.04 12.81
C GLU A 152 -10.00 -6.92 12.87
N LYS A 153 -10.19 -8.23 12.73
CA LYS A 153 -9.08 -9.18 12.64
C LYS A 153 -8.24 -8.74 11.42
N ALA A 154 -6.98 -8.39 11.61
CA ALA A 154 -6.12 -7.99 10.51
C ALA A 154 -6.09 -9.14 9.48
N SER A 155 -6.64 -8.91 8.29
CA SER A 155 -6.63 -9.88 7.20
C SER A 155 -5.41 -9.63 6.33
N ALA A 156 -4.70 -10.71 6.01
CA ALA A 156 -3.63 -10.62 5.04
C ALA A 156 -4.19 -10.21 3.67
N ALA A 157 -3.41 -9.46 2.90
CA ALA A 157 -3.82 -8.94 1.61
C ALA A 157 -2.70 -9.08 0.57
N ILE A 158 -3.05 -9.49 -0.65
CA ILE A 158 -2.20 -9.40 -1.84
C ILE A 158 -2.73 -8.32 -2.75
N ILE A 159 -1.90 -7.34 -3.07
CA ILE A 159 -2.19 -6.29 -4.04
C ILE A 159 -1.36 -6.53 -5.28
N THR A 160 -2.00 -6.63 -6.44
CA THR A 160 -1.33 -6.90 -7.71
C THR A 160 -1.40 -5.73 -8.67
N TYR A 161 -0.31 -5.54 -9.41
CA TYR A 161 -0.19 -4.55 -10.46
C TYR A 161 0.39 -5.18 -11.72
N ALA A 162 -0.15 -4.80 -12.87
CA ALA A 162 0.32 -5.28 -14.16
C ALA A 162 0.46 -4.11 -15.14
N SER A 163 1.46 -4.20 -16.01
CA SER A 163 1.64 -3.37 -17.18
C SER A 163 1.92 -4.24 -18.40
N LEU A 164 2.08 -3.67 -19.59
CA LEU A 164 2.55 -4.42 -20.76
C LEU A 164 4.04 -4.85 -20.67
N HIS A 165 4.78 -4.32 -19.70
CA HIS A 165 6.23 -4.49 -19.57
C HIS A 165 6.61 -5.49 -18.48
N GLY A 166 5.80 -5.55 -17.41
CA GLY A 166 5.99 -6.49 -16.32
C GLY A 166 4.85 -6.46 -15.31
N TRP A 167 5.07 -7.15 -14.20
CA TRP A 167 4.13 -7.22 -13.08
C TRP A 167 4.83 -6.97 -11.74
N GLY A 168 4.03 -6.59 -10.76
CA GLY A 168 4.43 -6.48 -9.37
C GLY A 168 3.28 -6.88 -8.47
N ALA A 169 3.62 -7.28 -7.25
CA ALA A 169 2.67 -7.61 -6.21
C ALA A 169 3.26 -7.28 -4.84
N VAL A 170 2.40 -6.83 -3.94
CA VAL A 170 2.70 -6.56 -2.55
C VAL A 170 1.83 -7.47 -1.70
N PHE A 171 2.43 -8.21 -0.79
CA PHE A 171 1.75 -8.99 0.24
C PHE A 171 1.90 -8.27 1.57
N ILE A 172 0.79 -8.09 2.29
CA ILE A 172 0.74 -7.54 3.63
C ILE A 172 0.17 -8.64 4.51
N SER A 173 0.94 -9.11 5.49
CA SER A 173 0.45 -10.11 6.45
C SER A 173 -0.51 -9.48 7.46
N ASP A 174 -1.19 -10.34 8.21
CA ASP A 174 -1.97 -9.97 9.39
C ASP A 174 -1.11 -9.32 10.50
N SER A 175 0.17 -9.69 10.60
CA SER A 175 1.17 -9.05 11.49
C SER A 175 1.63 -7.67 11.00
N GLY A 176 1.31 -7.28 9.77
CA GLY A 176 1.78 -6.04 9.14
C GLY A 176 3.13 -6.16 8.41
N ASP A 177 3.69 -7.36 8.29
CA ASP A 177 4.88 -7.61 7.48
C ASP A 177 4.57 -7.43 5.99
N VAL A 178 5.45 -6.73 5.28
CA VAL A 178 5.29 -6.43 3.86
C VAL A 178 6.31 -7.18 3.02
N LYS A 179 5.85 -7.89 1.99
CA LYS A 179 6.71 -8.58 1.02
C LYS A 179 6.34 -8.18 -0.40
N ILE A 180 7.33 -8.12 -1.27
CA ILE A 180 7.18 -7.66 -2.65
C ILE A 180 7.69 -8.73 -3.60
N ALA A 181 6.96 -8.98 -4.68
CA ALA A 181 7.35 -9.85 -5.77
C ALA A 181 7.04 -9.18 -7.11
N GLY A 182 7.86 -9.40 -8.12
CA GLY A 182 7.63 -8.81 -9.44
C GLY A 182 8.69 -9.18 -10.45
N GLY A 183 8.48 -8.77 -11.69
CA GLY A 183 9.45 -8.96 -12.75
C GLY A 183 8.89 -8.76 -14.16
N GLY A 184 9.77 -8.89 -15.14
CA GLY A 184 9.40 -8.86 -16.56
C GLY A 184 8.55 -10.06 -16.97
N TRP A 185 7.76 -9.90 -18.02
CA TRP A 185 6.96 -10.99 -18.56
C TRP A 185 7.82 -12.02 -19.30
N ARG A 186 7.82 -13.28 -18.85
CA ARG A 186 8.40 -14.39 -19.64
C ARG A 186 7.76 -14.53 -21.02
N ARG A 187 6.46 -14.28 -21.12
CA ARG A 187 5.72 -14.10 -22.39
C ARG A 187 4.88 -12.85 -22.27
N LYS A 188 5.11 -11.86 -23.13
CA LYS A 188 4.37 -10.59 -23.08
C LYS A 188 2.87 -10.83 -23.31
N PRO A 189 1.99 -10.33 -22.44
CA PRO A 189 0.55 -10.34 -22.68
C PRO A 189 0.19 -9.29 -23.74
N PHE A 190 -0.66 -9.66 -24.70
CA PHE A 190 -1.15 -8.75 -25.73
C PHE A 190 -2.15 -7.71 -25.21
N PHE A 191 -2.88 -8.05 -24.13
CA PHE A 191 -3.90 -7.20 -23.54
C PHE A 191 -3.64 -7.01 -22.04
N ILE A 192 -3.84 -5.78 -21.56
CA ILE A 192 -3.69 -5.43 -20.14
C ILE A 192 -4.59 -6.29 -19.25
N MET A 193 -5.80 -6.62 -19.72
CA MET A 193 -6.75 -7.47 -19.00
C MET A 193 -6.14 -8.85 -18.67
N ARG A 194 -5.46 -9.49 -19.64
CA ARG A 194 -4.75 -10.75 -19.42
C ARG A 194 -3.51 -10.56 -18.55
N ALA A 195 -2.82 -9.44 -18.70
CA ALA A 195 -1.66 -9.10 -17.88
C ALA A 195 -2.03 -9.04 -16.40
N GLU A 196 -3.15 -8.42 -16.06
CA GLU A 196 -3.67 -8.31 -14.69
C GLU A 196 -4.05 -9.68 -14.11
N ALA A 197 -4.77 -10.51 -14.87
CA ALA A 197 -5.07 -11.89 -14.45
C ALA A 197 -3.78 -12.71 -14.22
N ARG A 198 -2.82 -12.57 -15.12
CA ARG A 198 -1.52 -13.24 -15.01
C ARG A 198 -0.73 -12.75 -13.81
N ALA A 199 -0.76 -11.46 -13.49
CA ALA A 199 -0.10 -10.90 -12.31
C ALA A 199 -0.67 -11.50 -11.02
N VAL A 200 -2.00 -11.65 -10.92
CA VAL A 200 -2.65 -12.36 -9.79
C VAL A 200 -2.12 -13.77 -9.66
N ARG A 201 -2.10 -14.55 -10.74
CA ARG A 201 -1.59 -15.92 -10.71
C ARG A 201 -0.13 -16.00 -10.26
N LEU A 202 0.72 -15.10 -10.76
CA LEU A 202 2.13 -15.07 -10.42
C LEU A 202 2.36 -14.62 -8.97
N ALA A 203 1.58 -13.65 -8.47
CA ALA A 203 1.61 -13.21 -7.08
C ALA A 203 1.22 -14.34 -6.11
N LEU A 204 0.11 -15.02 -6.40
CA LEU A 204 -0.34 -16.18 -5.62
C LEU A 204 0.73 -17.29 -5.57
N SER A 205 1.38 -17.55 -6.70
CA SER A 205 2.47 -18.53 -6.77
C SER A 205 3.68 -18.08 -5.95
N ALA A 206 4.07 -16.80 -6.06
CA ALA A 206 5.24 -16.23 -5.38
C ALA A 206 5.07 -16.21 -3.86
N PHE A 207 3.87 -15.98 -3.35
CA PHE A 207 3.58 -15.92 -1.92
C PHE A 207 3.01 -17.21 -1.34
N SER A 208 2.89 -18.28 -2.14
CA SER A 208 2.25 -19.55 -1.75
C SER A 208 2.71 -20.15 -0.42
N ALA A 209 3.99 -20.00 -0.06
CA ALA A 209 4.55 -20.54 1.18
C ALA A 209 4.20 -19.74 2.44
N ILE A 210 3.72 -18.50 2.27
CA ILE A 210 3.46 -17.55 3.37
C ILE A 210 2.03 -17.03 3.38
N SER A 211 1.24 -17.39 2.36
CA SER A 211 -0.16 -17.00 2.26
C SER A 211 -0.99 -17.78 3.28
N PRO A 212 -1.79 -17.10 4.12
CA PRO A 212 -2.71 -17.76 5.02
C PRO A 212 -3.90 -18.39 4.28
N SER A 213 -4.70 -19.18 4.99
CA SER A 213 -5.90 -19.83 4.45
C SER A 213 -6.98 -18.84 3.97
N THR A 214 -6.97 -17.62 4.51
CA THR A 214 -7.93 -16.55 4.17
C THR A 214 -7.16 -15.26 3.95
N MET A 215 -7.29 -14.68 2.75
CA MET A 215 -6.67 -13.40 2.40
C MET A 215 -7.46 -12.68 1.32
N ASP A 216 -7.34 -11.35 1.31
CA ASP A 216 -7.94 -10.52 0.28
C ASP A 216 -6.99 -10.38 -0.92
N VAL A 217 -7.51 -10.56 -2.14
CA VAL A 217 -6.75 -10.34 -3.37
C VAL A 217 -7.28 -9.12 -4.11
N TRP A 218 -6.41 -8.13 -4.28
CA TRP A 218 -6.72 -6.86 -4.88
C TRP A 218 -6.13 -6.75 -6.27
N VAL A 219 -7.00 -6.41 -7.23
CA VAL A 219 -6.67 -6.30 -8.64
C VAL A 219 -7.41 -5.11 -9.24
N ASP A 220 -6.74 -4.35 -10.10
CA ASP A 220 -7.32 -3.18 -10.80
C ASP A 220 -8.28 -3.57 -11.95
N ASN A 221 -8.66 -4.85 -12.02
CA ASN A 221 -9.44 -5.42 -13.12
C ASN A 221 -10.82 -5.90 -12.66
N THR A 222 -11.84 -5.07 -12.86
CA THR A 222 -13.24 -5.40 -12.56
C THR A 222 -13.78 -6.54 -13.43
N SER A 223 -13.22 -6.74 -14.63
CA SER A 223 -13.60 -7.86 -15.51
C SER A 223 -13.10 -9.21 -15.00
N LEU A 224 -12.01 -9.23 -14.21
CA LEU A 224 -11.50 -10.46 -13.59
C LEU A 224 -12.48 -10.97 -12.55
N GLN A 225 -12.96 -10.09 -11.67
CA GLN A 225 -13.96 -10.43 -10.68
C GLN A 225 -15.28 -10.87 -11.35
N GLY A 226 -15.74 -10.12 -12.36
CA GLY A 226 -16.95 -10.46 -13.10
C GLY A 226 -16.88 -11.81 -13.81
N ALA A 227 -15.72 -12.17 -14.36
CA ALA A 227 -15.51 -13.45 -15.03
C ALA A 227 -15.28 -14.61 -14.06
N ALA A 228 -14.64 -14.36 -12.91
CA ALA A 228 -14.54 -15.32 -11.82
C ALA A 228 -15.94 -15.70 -11.31
N ASN A 229 -16.79 -14.72 -11.01
CA ASN A 229 -18.17 -14.95 -10.59
C ASN A 229 -19.00 -15.76 -11.60
N LYS A 230 -18.72 -15.59 -12.90
CA LYS A 230 -19.41 -16.31 -13.99
C LYS A 230 -18.73 -17.63 -14.38
N GLY A 231 -17.56 -17.94 -13.81
CA GLY A 231 -16.71 -19.07 -14.21
C GLY A 231 -16.17 -19.00 -15.65
N SER A 232 -16.37 -17.89 -16.36
CA SER A 232 -16.05 -17.76 -17.79
C SER A 232 -15.92 -16.31 -18.26
N SER A 233 -15.22 -16.11 -19.38
CA SER A 233 -15.09 -14.83 -20.07
C SER A 233 -15.17 -15.00 -21.58
N ARG A 234 -15.56 -13.93 -22.29
CA ARG A 234 -15.59 -13.88 -23.77
C ARG A 234 -14.20 -14.05 -24.40
N SER A 235 -13.12 -13.82 -23.65
CA SER A 235 -11.75 -14.01 -24.14
C SER A 235 -11.19 -15.36 -23.71
N HIS A 236 -10.88 -16.23 -24.68
CA HIS A 236 -10.26 -17.54 -24.44
C HIS A 236 -8.94 -17.42 -23.66
N ALA A 237 -8.10 -16.44 -24.02
CA ALA A 237 -6.82 -16.20 -23.37
C ALA A 237 -6.96 -15.74 -21.90
N PHE A 238 -8.04 -15.04 -21.57
CA PHE A 238 -8.36 -14.62 -20.21
C PHE A 238 -8.96 -15.76 -19.39
N THR A 239 -9.88 -16.54 -19.99
CA THR A 239 -10.44 -17.76 -19.40
C THR A 239 -9.34 -18.77 -19.05
N TRP A 240 -8.28 -18.87 -19.85
CA TRP A 240 -7.13 -19.72 -19.54
C TRP A 240 -6.39 -19.30 -18.26
N GLU A 241 -6.14 -18.01 -18.04
CA GLU A 241 -5.50 -17.52 -16.80
C GLU A 241 -6.43 -17.73 -15.59
N LEU A 242 -7.73 -17.45 -15.73
CA LEU A 242 -8.72 -17.71 -14.69
C LEU A 242 -8.75 -19.17 -14.25
N ARG A 243 -8.79 -20.12 -15.20
CA ARG A 243 -8.74 -21.56 -14.86
C ARG A 243 -7.48 -21.92 -14.09
N ARG A 244 -6.33 -21.33 -14.43
CA ARG A 244 -5.08 -21.57 -13.71
C ARG A 244 -5.09 -20.98 -12.31
N ILE A 245 -5.73 -19.83 -12.11
CA ILE A 245 -5.95 -19.26 -10.77
C ILE A 245 -6.85 -20.20 -9.95
N TYR A 246 -7.97 -20.67 -10.51
CA TYR A 246 -8.85 -21.62 -9.83
C TYR A 246 -8.15 -22.91 -9.44
N VAL A 247 -7.41 -23.53 -10.36
CA VAL A 247 -6.65 -24.75 -10.08
C VAL A 247 -5.62 -24.51 -8.96
N PHE A 248 -4.96 -23.35 -8.96
CA PHE A 248 -4.03 -22.99 -7.90
C PHE A 248 -4.73 -22.88 -6.54
N LEU A 249 -5.87 -22.17 -6.47
CA LEU A 249 -6.64 -22.00 -5.24
C LEU A 249 -7.18 -23.35 -4.72
N ILE A 250 -7.64 -24.22 -5.61
CA ILE A 250 -8.08 -25.58 -5.26
C ILE A 250 -6.93 -26.40 -4.68
N LEU A 251 -5.76 -26.39 -5.31
CA LEU A 251 -4.58 -27.13 -4.84
C LEU A 251 -4.05 -26.62 -3.48
N VAL A 252 -4.12 -25.31 -3.23
CA VAL A 252 -3.80 -24.72 -1.92
C VAL A 252 -4.87 -25.10 -0.89
N GLY A 253 -6.15 -25.11 -1.26
CA GLY A 253 -7.27 -25.54 -0.40
C GLY A 253 -7.29 -27.03 -0.04
N TYR A 254 -6.55 -27.90 -0.73
CA TYR A 254 -6.34 -29.28 -0.30
C TYR A 254 -5.29 -29.42 0.81
N ARG A 255 -4.50 -28.39 1.10
CA ARG A 255 -3.54 -28.39 2.22
C ARG A 255 -4.13 -27.84 3.54
N HIS A 256 -5.25 -27.13 3.49
CA HIS A 256 -5.97 -26.63 4.67
C HIS A 256 -7.49 -26.65 4.40
N PRO A 257 -8.32 -27.29 5.25
CA PRO A 257 -9.73 -27.40 4.98
C PRO A 257 -10.40 -26.02 5.02
N LEU A 258 -11.20 -25.75 3.99
CA LEU A 258 -12.00 -24.54 3.73
C LEU A 258 -11.20 -23.29 3.35
N LEU A 259 -10.71 -23.31 2.11
CA LEU A 259 -10.46 -22.08 1.34
C LEU A 259 -11.80 -21.55 0.82
N THR A 260 -12.61 -20.94 1.68
CA THR A 260 -13.62 -19.99 1.20
C THR A 260 -12.87 -18.74 0.77
N CYS A 261 -12.41 -18.73 -0.48
CA CYS A 261 -12.19 -17.47 -1.18
C CYS A 261 -13.56 -16.82 -1.29
N ASP A 262 -13.92 -16.06 -0.28
CA ASP A 262 -14.99 -15.10 -0.36
C ASP A 262 -14.58 -14.08 -1.43
N LEU A 263 -14.96 -14.35 -2.68
CA LEU A 263 -15.25 -13.28 -3.62
C LEU A 263 -16.56 -12.63 -3.16
N GLN A 264 -16.59 -12.14 -1.91
CA GLN A 264 -17.79 -11.64 -1.27
C GLN A 264 -18.28 -10.42 -2.03
N LYS A 265 -19.57 -10.42 -2.32
CA LYS A 265 -20.35 -9.20 -2.39
C LYS A 265 -20.78 -8.92 -0.94
N ALA A 266 -20.15 -7.97 -0.28
CA ALA A 266 -20.61 -7.41 0.99
C ALA A 266 -21.24 -6.02 0.74
N PRO A 267 -22.21 -5.57 1.54
CA PRO A 267 -23.13 -4.49 1.20
C PRO A 267 -22.39 -3.15 1.11
N GLN A 268 -22.31 -2.55 -0.08
CA GLN A 268 -21.91 -1.15 -0.38
C GLN A 268 -20.72 -0.52 0.40
N THR A 269 -19.92 -1.30 1.11
CA THR A 269 -18.93 -0.80 2.06
C THR A 269 -17.82 -1.83 2.15
N ALA A 270 -16.59 -1.32 2.13
CA ALA A 270 -15.33 -2.06 2.15
C ALA A 270 -15.07 -2.72 0.81
N CYS A 271 -14.08 -2.29 0.04
CA CYS A 271 -12.69 -2.26 0.46
C CYS A 271 -11.90 -1.68 -0.76
N HIS A 272 -10.81 -0.91 -0.62
CA HIS A 272 -9.84 -0.64 -1.73
C HIS A 272 -8.55 0.04 -1.30
N ALA A 273 -7.45 -0.63 -1.66
CA ALA A 273 -6.12 -0.17 -2.09
C ALA A 273 -5.41 0.90 -1.25
N VAL A 274 -4.21 0.57 -0.75
CA VAL A 274 -3.14 1.53 -0.48
C VAL A 274 -1.98 1.27 -1.44
N VAL A 275 -1.55 2.31 -2.15
CA VAL A 275 -0.37 2.38 -3.05
C VAL A 275 0.49 3.54 -2.49
N PHE A 276 1.83 3.53 -2.54
CA PHE A 276 2.62 4.32 -3.50
C PHE A 276 4.14 4.05 -3.47
N LEU A 277 4.75 4.37 -4.63
CA LEU A 277 6.13 4.25 -5.12
C LEU A 277 7.16 5.17 -4.42
N HIS A 278 8.45 4.78 -4.46
CA HIS A 278 9.51 5.56 -5.11
C HIS A 278 10.77 4.72 -5.41
N PHE A 279 11.33 4.82 -6.62
CA PHE A 279 12.76 5.08 -6.83
C PHE A 279 12.95 5.72 -8.21
N SER A 280 13.49 6.94 -8.15
CA SER A 280 14.10 7.70 -9.23
C SER A 280 15.40 7.01 -9.67
N ASN A 281 15.86 7.27 -10.89
CA ASN A 281 17.09 6.75 -11.50
C ASN A 281 18.28 6.64 -10.52
N CYS A 282 18.74 5.42 -10.28
CA CYS A 282 20.13 5.13 -9.92
C CYS A 282 20.57 3.92 -10.74
N GLU A 283 21.40 4.15 -11.76
CA GLU A 283 22.29 3.10 -12.25
C GLU A 283 23.25 2.75 -11.10
N GLY A 284 23.08 1.56 -10.55
CA GLY A 284 23.91 1.03 -9.48
C GLY A 284 23.48 -0.40 -9.21
N GLU A 285 24.41 -1.34 -9.35
CA GLU A 285 24.19 -2.77 -9.13
C GLU A 285 23.56 -3.05 -7.76
N TRP A 286 22.33 -3.56 -7.77
CA TRP A 286 21.70 -4.09 -6.56
C TRP A 286 22.03 -5.58 -6.42
N ARG A 287 22.96 -5.91 -5.53
CA ARG A 287 23.00 -7.24 -4.90
C ARG A 287 21.97 -7.28 -3.76
N GLY A 288 20.73 -7.65 -4.12
CA GLY A 288 19.70 -8.05 -3.16
C GLY A 288 19.55 -9.58 -3.18
N LEU A 289 19.29 -10.17 -2.02
CA LEU A 289 19.19 -11.63 -1.82
C LEU A 289 18.04 -12.22 -2.66
N VAL A 290 18.40 -12.80 -3.80
CA VAL A 290 17.52 -13.61 -4.63
C VAL A 290 17.29 -14.93 -3.90
N VAL A 291 16.04 -15.26 -3.58
CA VAL A 291 15.70 -16.65 -3.23
C VAL A 291 15.84 -17.47 -4.50
N GLY A 292 16.98 -18.16 -4.63
CA GLY A 292 17.31 -19.00 -5.77
C GLY A 292 16.32 -20.14 -5.91
N GLY A 293 15.72 -20.26 -7.10
CA GLY A 293 15.04 -21.50 -7.50
C GLY A 293 16.04 -22.65 -7.68
N PRO A 294 15.56 -23.91 -7.71
CA PRO A 294 16.42 -25.08 -7.77
C PRO A 294 17.34 -25.06 -9.00
N GLN A 295 18.64 -25.20 -8.77
CA GLN A 295 19.65 -25.41 -9.80
C GLN A 295 19.39 -26.76 -10.47
N SER A 296 19.25 -26.75 -11.80
CA SER A 296 19.30 -27.96 -12.61
C SER A 296 20.71 -28.57 -12.53
N LEU A 297 20.78 -29.83 -12.10
CA LEU A 297 22.00 -30.64 -12.18
C LEU A 297 22.49 -30.75 -13.62
N PRO A 298 23.81 -30.80 -13.86
CA PRO A 298 24.35 -31.00 -15.20
C PRO A 298 24.06 -32.43 -15.70
N PRO A 299 23.95 -32.63 -17.03
CA PRO A 299 23.69 -33.95 -17.60
C PRO A 299 24.89 -34.87 -17.35
N SER A 300 24.63 -36.08 -16.85
CA SER A 300 25.65 -37.13 -16.80
C SER A 300 25.91 -37.63 -18.22
N ASN A 301 27.15 -37.53 -18.68
CA ASN A 301 27.61 -38.21 -19.88
C ASN A 301 27.50 -39.73 -19.70
N LYS A 302 26.61 -40.36 -20.46
CA LYS A 302 26.80 -41.69 -21.08
C LYS A 302 26.08 -41.71 -22.42
#